data_AF-A0AAQ0R6C9-F1
#
_entry.id   AF-A0AAQ0R6C9-F1
#
_cell.length_a   1.000
_cell.length_b   1.000
_cell.length_c   1.000
_cell.angle_alpha   90.00
_cell.angle_beta   90.00
_cell.angle_gamma   90.00
#
_symmetry.space_group_name_H-M   'P 1'
#
loop_
_entity.id
_entity.type
_entity.pdbx_description
1 polymer ?
#
loop_
_entity_poly.entity_id
_entity_poly.type
_entity_poly.pdbx_seq_one_letter_code
_entity_poly.pdbx_strand_id
1 'polypeptide(L)'
;MSKKYYFENVDELVQHLIFKYKELSPLKLQKSLYFLFAFYAGNYQISEEQGVAESDYDYPKYLFKADFEAWTYGPVIRHVYDKNKKDEYMAKEFNFEGNENSEISKFIDDVSEMIMAKSDFALVDRSHDDKAWKDAIAIGNSSPMSEEVIANEYKELFKNMG
;
A
#
# COMPACT_ATOMS: atom_id res chain seq x y z
N MET A 1 -6.63 21.33 -8.52
CA MET A 1 -5.46 20.72 -7.86
C MET A 1 -5.71 19.23 -7.86
N SER A 2 -4.79 18.45 -8.39
CA SER A 2 -4.88 16.99 -8.32
C SER A 2 -4.90 16.56 -6.85
N LYS A 3 -5.69 15.54 -6.51
CA LYS A 3 -5.71 15.01 -5.13
C LYS A 3 -4.38 14.32 -4.86
N LYS A 4 -3.77 14.54 -3.69
CA LYS A 4 -2.52 13.86 -3.32
C LYS A 4 -2.76 12.36 -3.02
N TYR A 5 -3.92 12.04 -2.45
CA TYR A 5 -4.28 10.72 -1.98
C TYR A 5 -5.60 10.26 -2.60
N TYR A 6 -5.72 8.97 -2.91
CA TYR A 6 -6.99 8.38 -3.35
C TYR A 6 -7.94 8.15 -2.16
N PHE A 7 -7.49 7.41 -1.16
CA PHE A 7 -8.17 7.34 0.14
C PHE A 7 -7.62 8.43 1.07
N GLU A 8 -8.47 9.36 1.47
CA GLU A 8 -8.14 10.35 2.50
C GLU A 8 -7.95 9.71 3.88
N ASN A 9 -8.60 8.55 4.11
CA ASN A 9 -8.44 7.74 5.31
C ASN A 9 -8.14 6.28 4.94
N VAL A 10 -6.97 5.77 5.34
CA VAL A 10 -6.56 4.38 5.12
C VAL A 10 -7.53 3.37 5.74
N ASP A 11 -8.29 3.75 6.76
CA ASP A 11 -9.31 2.90 7.37
C ASP A 11 -10.36 2.43 6.35
N GLU A 12 -10.67 3.23 5.32
CA GLU A 12 -11.62 2.85 4.27
C GLU A 12 -11.12 1.65 3.47
N LEU A 13 -9.83 1.65 3.11
CA LEU A 13 -9.16 0.52 2.47
C LEU A 13 -9.08 -0.68 3.41
N VAL A 14 -8.76 -0.47 4.69
CA VAL A 14 -8.72 -1.56 5.69
C VAL A 14 -10.08 -2.26 5.81
N GLN A 15 -11.16 -1.49 5.96
CA GLN A 15 -12.51 -2.03 6.07
C GLN A 15 -12.92 -2.80 4.82
N HIS A 16 -12.52 -2.33 3.64
CA HIS A 16 -12.78 -3.01 2.38
C HIS A 16 -12.00 -4.33 2.25
N LEU A 17 -10.72 -4.35 2.62
CA LEU A 17 -9.92 -5.58 2.63
C LEU A 17 -10.49 -6.62 3.60
N ILE A 18 -10.93 -6.19 4.79
CA ILE A 18 -11.59 -7.07 5.77
C ILE A 18 -12.93 -7.58 5.21
N PHE A 19 -13.72 -6.73 4.54
CA PHE A 19 -14.94 -7.18 3.86
C PHE A 19 -14.67 -8.25 2.81
N LYS A 20 -13.65 -8.05 1.98
CA LYS A 20 -13.31 -8.96 0.87
C LYS A 20 -12.75 -10.29 1.34
N TYR A 21 -11.85 -10.29 2.34
CA TYR A 21 -11.09 -11.47 2.74
C TYR A 21 -11.48 -12.06 4.09
N LYS A 22 -12.38 -11.40 4.84
CA LYS A 22 -12.95 -11.79 6.15
C LYS A 22 -11.93 -11.87 7.29
N GLU A 23 -11.03 -12.84 7.24
CA GLU A 23 -10.03 -13.07 8.28
C GLU A 23 -8.63 -12.81 7.73
N LEU A 24 -8.10 -11.63 8.04
CA LEU A 24 -6.72 -11.25 7.78
C LEU A 24 -5.95 -11.28 9.10
N SER A 25 -4.80 -11.96 9.10
CA SER A 25 -3.90 -11.84 10.24
C SER A 25 -3.43 -10.38 10.38
N PRO A 26 -3.04 -9.92 11.59
CA PRO A 26 -2.50 -8.58 11.77
C PRO A 26 -1.27 -8.31 10.88
N LEU A 27 -0.42 -9.32 10.67
CA LEU A 27 0.73 -9.21 9.77
C LEU A 27 0.27 -9.06 8.33
N LYS A 28 -0.63 -9.93 7.87
CA LYS A 28 -1.17 -9.94 6.52
C LYS A 28 -1.81 -8.59 6.16
N LEU A 29 -2.59 -8.01 7.06
CA LEU A 29 -3.20 -6.69 6.87
C LEU A 29 -2.13 -5.61 6.67
N GLN A 30 -1.13 -5.53 7.56
CA GLN A 30 -0.06 -4.53 7.48
C GLN A 30 0.79 -4.70 6.21
N LYS A 31 1.11 -5.94 5.82
CA LYS A 31 1.84 -6.20 4.57
C LYS A 31 0.98 -5.85 3.35
N SER A 32 -0.32 -6.08 3.41
CA SER A 32 -1.24 -5.71 2.32
C SER A 32 -1.23 -4.21 2.08
N LEU A 33 -1.37 -3.41 3.14
CA LEU A 33 -1.30 -1.94 3.04
C LEU A 33 0.04 -1.47 2.47
N TYR A 34 1.15 -2.04 2.95
CA TYR A 34 2.48 -1.68 2.48
C TYR A 34 2.67 -1.95 0.98
N PHE A 35 2.37 -3.17 0.53
CA PHE A 35 2.57 -3.51 -0.88
C PHE A 35 1.57 -2.83 -1.81
N LEU A 36 0.31 -2.65 -1.40
CA LEU A 36 -0.66 -1.86 -2.16
C LEU A 36 -0.17 -0.42 -2.36
N PHE A 37 0.32 0.22 -1.29
CA PHE A 37 0.89 1.56 -1.37
C PHE A 37 2.11 1.60 -2.29
N ALA A 38 3.07 0.70 -2.09
CA ALA A 38 4.35 0.71 -2.77
C ALA A 38 4.20 0.42 -4.27
N PHE A 39 3.42 -0.60 -4.64
CA PHE A 39 3.14 -0.92 -6.04
C PHE A 39 2.32 0.18 -6.73
N TYR A 40 1.35 0.79 -6.06
CA TYR A 40 0.57 1.90 -6.62
C TYR A 40 1.47 3.09 -6.91
N ALA A 41 2.23 3.53 -5.91
CA ALA A 41 3.09 4.71 -6.01
C ALA A 41 4.20 4.50 -7.05
N GLY A 42 4.74 3.29 -7.17
CA GLY A 42 5.74 2.97 -8.19
C GLY A 42 5.18 2.97 -9.62
N ASN A 43 3.97 2.43 -9.85
CA ASN A 43 3.39 2.30 -11.19
C ASN A 43 2.82 3.64 -11.69
N TYR A 44 1.99 4.30 -10.88
CA TYR A 44 1.24 5.48 -11.30
C TYR A 44 2.07 6.78 -11.24
N GLN A 45 3.28 6.78 -10.67
CA GLN A 45 4.24 7.89 -10.79
C GLN A 45 5.21 7.76 -11.98
N ILE A 46 5.21 6.63 -12.68
CA ILE A 46 6.00 6.48 -13.92
C ILE A 46 5.27 7.12 -15.11
N SER A 47 3.95 7.00 -15.17
CA SER A 47 3.11 7.56 -16.23
C SER A 47 3.22 9.09 -16.34
N GLU A 48 3.38 9.80 -15.22
CA GLU A 48 3.58 11.27 -15.20
C GLU A 48 4.90 11.70 -15.87
N GLU A 49 6.00 10.94 -15.71
CA GLU A 49 7.33 11.33 -16.19
C GLU A 49 7.59 10.97 -17.64
N GLN A 50 7.02 9.87 -18.13
CA GLN A 50 7.26 9.42 -19.51
C GLN A 50 6.39 10.15 -20.53
N GLY A 51 5.45 11.01 -20.10
CA GLY A 51 4.47 11.63 -20.98
C GLY A 51 3.56 10.61 -21.70
N VAL A 52 3.64 9.34 -21.29
CA VAL A 52 2.78 8.24 -21.73
C VAL A 52 1.68 8.14 -20.68
N ALA A 53 0.76 9.10 -20.74
CA ALA A 53 -0.53 8.92 -20.11
C ALA A 53 -1.26 7.87 -20.94
N GLU A 54 -1.13 6.57 -20.59
CA GLU A 54 -1.97 5.53 -21.21
C GLU A 54 -3.47 5.73 -20.87
N SER A 55 -3.76 6.61 -19.90
CA SER A 55 -5.10 7.06 -19.53
C SER A 55 -5.15 8.59 -19.48
N ASP A 56 -6.23 9.19 -19.98
CA ASP A 56 -6.52 10.64 -19.89
C ASP A 56 -6.79 11.13 -18.44
N TYR A 57 -6.49 10.30 -17.42
CA TYR A 57 -6.92 10.48 -16.04
C TYR A 57 -5.75 10.88 -15.11
N ASP A 58 -5.98 11.95 -14.35
CA ASP A 58 -5.09 12.49 -13.31
C ASP A 58 -5.23 11.67 -12.01
N TYR A 59 -4.53 10.55 -11.95
CA TYR A 59 -4.54 9.69 -10.77
C TYR A 59 -3.84 10.36 -9.57
N PRO A 60 -4.38 10.21 -8.34
CA PRO A 60 -3.70 10.73 -7.16
C PRO A 60 -2.29 10.15 -7.00
N LYS A 61 -1.35 10.97 -6.55
CA LYS A 61 0.07 10.58 -6.39
C LYS A 61 0.30 9.33 -5.52
N TYR A 62 -0.56 9.13 -4.52
CA TYR A 62 -0.49 8.02 -3.59
C TYR A 62 -1.87 7.40 -3.35
N LEU A 63 -1.90 6.09 -3.04
CA LEU A 63 -3.16 5.40 -2.78
C LEU A 63 -3.83 5.90 -1.49
N PHE A 64 -3.05 6.22 -0.46
CA PHE A 64 -3.51 6.78 0.81
C PHE A 64 -2.34 7.46 1.52
N LYS A 65 -2.62 8.25 2.56
CA LYS A 65 -1.58 8.82 3.42
C LYS A 65 -0.93 7.73 4.27
N ALA A 66 0.33 7.43 3.99
CA ALA A 66 1.03 6.31 4.59
C ALA A 66 2.04 6.79 5.64
N ASP A 67 1.64 6.73 6.91
CA ASP A 67 2.52 6.98 8.06
C ASP A 67 3.17 5.66 8.52
N PHE A 68 3.93 5.02 7.63
CA PHE A 68 4.61 3.74 7.93
C PHE A 68 5.77 3.93 8.91
N GLU A 69 5.92 2.95 9.79
CA GLU A 69 7.08 2.78 10.66
C GLU A 69 7.75 1.44 10.34
N ALA A 70 9.08 1.39 10.41
CA ALA A 70 9.84 0.16 10.26
C ALA A 70 9.84 -0.62 11.58
N TRP A 71 9.14 -1.75 11.61
CA TRP A 71 9.10 -2.65 12.77
C TRP A 71 9.87 -3.93 12.47
N THR A 72 10.12 -4.75 13.50
CA THR A 72 10.84 -6.04 13.39
C THR A 72 10.25 -7.00 12.35
N TYR A 73 8.93 -6.95 12.12
CA TYR A 73 8.23 -7.78 11.12
C TYR A 73 7.84 -6.99 9.88
N GLY A 74 8.63 -5.98 9.54
CA GLY A 74 8.45 -5.13 8.37
C GLY A 74 7.67 -3.84 8.66
N PRO A 75 7.24 -3.13 7.60
CA PRO A 75 6.50 -1.87 7.71
C PRO A 75 5.14 -2.03 8.40
N VAL A 76 4.76 -1.04 9.24
CA VAL A 76 3.50 -1.01 10.00
C VAL A 76 2.95 0.41 10.04
N ILE A 77 1.64 0.57 9.84
CA ILE A 77 0.91 1.79 10.20
C ILE A 77 0.40 1.62 11.62
N ARG A 78 1.00 2.33 12.58
CA ARG A 78 0.77 2.13 14.01
C ARG A 78 -0.72 2.25 14.40
N HIS A 79 -1.41 3.29 13.94
CA HIS A 79 -2.82 3.47 14.29
C HIS A 79 -3.71 2.35 13.77
N VAL A 80 -3.41 1.79 12.58
CA VAL A 80 -4.11 0.62 12.03
C VAL A 80 -3.82 -0.62 12.88
N TYR A 81 -2.57 -0.83 13.27
CA TYR A 81 -2.19 -1.94 14.15
C TYR A 81 -2.95 -1.88 15.48
N ASP A 82 -3.01 -0.69 16.10
CA ASP A 82 -3.67 -0.48 17.38
C ASP A 82 -5.19 -0.70 17.29
N LYS A 83 -5.84 -0.18 16.24
CA LYS A 83 -7.28 -0.41 15.98
C LYS A 83 -7.58 -1.88 15.72
N ASN A 84 -6.78 -2.53 14.87
CA ASN A 84 -6.96 -3.94 14.53
C ASN A 84 -6.77 -4.85 15.75
N LYS A 85 -5.79 -4.55 16.61
CA LYS A 85 -5.55 -5.30 17.85
C LYS A 85 -6.69 -5.21 18.86
N LYS A 86 -7.50 -4.15 18.79
CA LYS A 86 -8.66 -3.91 19.65
C LYS A 86 -9.98 -4.33 19.00
N ASP A 87 -9.92 -4.99 17.84
CA ASP A 87 -11.09 -5.38 17.04
C ASP A 87 -12.02 -4.18 16.72
N GLU A 88 -11.44 -2.99 16.50
CA GLU A 88 -12.19 -1.75 16.23
C GLU A 88 -12.60 -1.59 14.75
N TYR A 89 -12.18 -2.50 13.87
CA TYR A 89 -12.58 -2.48 12.46
C TYR A 89 -13.84 -3.30 12.22
N MET A 90 -14.76 -2.71 11.45
CA MET A 90 -15.93 -3.42 10.90
C MET A 90 -15.74 -3.62 9.40
N ALA A 91 -16.02 -4.84 8.93
CA ALA A 91 -16.06 -5.15 7.51
C ALA A 91 -17.05 -4.22 6.78
N LYS A 92 -16.56 -3.46 5.81
CA LYS A 92 -17.38 -2.57 4.99
C LYS A 92 -16.82 -2.46 3.59
N GLU A 93 -17.65 -2.71 2.58
CA GLU A 93 -17.28 -2.52 1.19
C GLU A 93 -17.08 -1.02 0.89
N PHE A 94 -15.99 -0.69 0.19
CA PHE A 94 -15.78 0.65 -0.35
C PHE A 94 -16.46 0.75 -1.72
N ASN A 95 -17.15 1.86 -1.98
CA ASN A 95 -17.86 2.06 -3.24
C ASN A 95 -16.95 2.74 -4.27
N PHE A 96 -16.56 1.99 -5.30
CA PHE A 96 -15.72 2.45 -6.41
C PHE A 96 -16.52 3.02 -7.60
N GLU A 97 -17.66 3.68 -7.38
CA GLU A 97 -18.49 4.23 -8.46
C GLU A 97 -17.73 5.24 -9.35
N GLY A 98 -17.63 4.96 -10.66
CA GLY A 98 -16.99 5.82 -11.66
C GLY A 98 -15.89 5.11 -12.48
N ASN A 99 -15.64 5.55 -13.72
CA ASN A 99 -14.67 4.89 -14.61
C ASN A 99 -13.23 4.94 -14.07
N GLU A 100 -12.78 6.08 -13.55
CA GLU A 100 -11.46 6.25 -12.92
C GLU A 100 -11.27 5.35 -11.68
N ASN A 101 -12.36 5.13 -10.94
CA ASN A 101 -12.36 4.26 -9.77
C ASN A 101 -12.30 2.78 -10.14
N SER A 102 -12.70 2.41 -11.38
CA SER A 102 -12.65 1.03 -11.85
C SER A 102 -11.22 0.51 -12.05
N GLU A 103 -10.29 1.37 -12.49
CA GLU A 103 -8.89 0.98 -12.65
C GLU A 103 -8.21 0.78 -11.29
N ILE A 104 -8.46 1.69 -10.35
CA ILE A 104 -7.95 1.59 -8.98
C ILE A 104 -8.56 0.39 -8.25
N SER A 105 -9.86 0.15 -8.40
CA SER A 105 -10.51 -1.05 -7.86
C SER A 105 -9.86 -2.32 -8.40
N LYS A 106 -9.63 -2.39 -9.72
CA LYS A 106 -8.97 -3.55 -10.34
C LYS A 106 -7.53 -3.72 -9.85
N PHE A 107 -6.77 -2.63 -9.74
CA PHE A 107 -5.42 -2.64 -9.17
C PHE A 107 -5.43 -3.20 -7.73
N ILE A 108 -6.31 -2.69 -6.86
CA ILE A 108 -6.43 -3.16 -5.48
C ILE A 108 -6.77 -4.66 -5.45
N ASP A 109 -7.67 -5.09 -6.32
CA ASP A 109 -8.09 -6.49 -6.42
C ASP A 109 -6.94 -7.41 -6.86
N ASP A 110 -6.31 -7.11 -7.99
CA ASP A 110 -5.24 -7.91 -8.57
C ASP A 110 -4.04 -8.02 -7.60
N VAL A 111 -3.62 -6.89 -7.01
CA VAL A 111 -2.50 -6.86 -6.07
C VAL A 111 -2.86 -7.54 -4.75
N SER A 112 -4.06 -7.33 -4.23
CA SER A 112 -4.49 -7.99 -2.99
C SER A 112 -4.58 -9.51 -3.17
N GLU A 113 -5.06 -10.01 -4.32
CA GLU A 113 -5.08 -11.44 -4.62
C GLU A 113 -3.68 -12.05 -4.66
N MET A 114 -2.71 -11.38 -5.30
CA MET A 114 -1.30 -11.80 -5.29
C MET A 114 -0.74 -11.85 -3.86
N ILE A 115 -1.06 -10.86 -3.04
CA ILE A 115 -0.62 -10.80 -1.63
C ILE A 115 -1.27 -11.94 -0.86
N MET A 116 -2.57 -12.17 -1.03
CA MET A 116 -3.33 -13.23 -0.34
C MET A 116 -2.75 -14.62 -0.61
N ALA A 117 -2.27 -14.89 -1.83
CA ALA A 117 -1.64 -16.15 -2.20
C ALA A 117 -0.29 -16.45 -1.50
N LYS A 118 0.32 -15.49 -0.79
CA LYS A 118 1.58 -15.67 -0.06
C LYS A 118 1.35 -15.97 1.43
N SER A 119 2.30 -16.61 2.11
CA SER A 119 2.25 -16.70 3.58
C SER A 119 2.62 -15.38 4.23
N ASP A 120 2.23 -15.18 5.50
CA ASP A 120 2.60 -13.98 6.27
C ASP A 120 4.11 -13.79 6.31
N PHE A 121 4.88 -14.86 6.58
CA PHE A 121 6.34 -14.79 6.63
C PHE A 121 6.97 -14.52 5.27
N ALA A 122 6.42 -15.05 4.18
CA ALA A 122 6.93 -14.72 2.84
C ALA A 122 6.76 -13.22 2.52
N LEU A 123 5.68 -12.60 3.01
CA LEU A 123 5.46 -11.16 2.86
C LEU A 123 6.37 -10.33 3.78
N VAL A 124 6.63 -10.81 5.01
CA VAL A 124 7.62 -10.22 5.92
C VAL A 124 9.00 -10.24 5.26
N ASP A 125 9.47 -11.40 4.83
CA ASP A 125 10.76 -11.57 4.17
C ASP A 125 10.89 -10.66 2.95
N ARG A 126 9.87 -10.63 2.09
CA ARG A 126 9.86 -9.72 0.93
C ARG A 126 9.93 -8.25 1.36
N SER A 127 9.20 -7.83 2.40
CA SER A 127 9.27 -6.44 2.88
C SER A 127 10.63 -6.10 3.50
N HIS A 128 11.34 -7.11 4.02
CA HIS A 128 12.69 -6.94 4.53
C HIS A 128 13.74 -6.81 3.44
N ASP A 129 13.41 -7.10 2.18
CA ASP A 129 14.31 -6.84 1.04
C ASP A 129 14.35 -5.37 0.64
N ASP A 130 13.30 -4.60 0.95
CA ASP A 130 13.18 -3.20 0.57
C ASP A 130 14.15 -2.32 1.36
N LYS A 131 14.90 -1.49 0.63
CA LYS A 131 15.85 -0.53 1.19
C LYS A 131 15.16 0.48 2.10
N ALA A 132 13.97 0.95 1.73
CA ALA A 132 13.17 1.85 2.56
C ALA A 132 12.95 1.29 3.98
N TRP A 133 12.69 -0.02 4.10
CA TRP A 133 12.57 -0.66 5.42
C TRP A 133 13.93 -0.85 6.08
N LYS A 134 14.94 -1.36 5.35
CA LYS A 134 16.30 -1.62 5.89
C LYS A 134 16.94 -0.36 6.48
N ASP A 135 16.85 0.76 5.75
CA ASP A 135 17.45 2.02 6.17
C ASP A 135 16.73 2.58 7.41
N ALA A 136 15.40 2.48 7.46
CA ALA A 136 14.62 2.94 8.61
C ALA A 136 14.83 2.05 9.84
N ILE A 137 14.78 0.72 9.72
CA ILE A 137 14.96 -0.19 10.87
C ILE A 137 16.36 -0.09 11.47
N ALA A 138 17.38 0.25 10.67
CA ALA A 138 18.75 0.48 11.13
C ALA A 138 18.88 1.71 12.06
N ILE A 139 17.98 2.69 11.94
CA ILE A 139 17.89 3.82 12.88
C ILE A 139 17.30 3.36 14.22
N GLY A 140 16.33 2.45 14.16
CA GLY A 140 15.71 1.86 15.34
C GLY A 140 14.33 1.29 15.05
N ASN A 141 13.85 0.43 15.93
CA ASN A 141 12.49 -0.12 15.83
C ASN A 141 11.46 1.01 15.93
N SER A 142 10.45 0.96 15.07
CA SER A 142 9.43 1.99 14.90
C SER A 142 9.92 3.31 14.31
N SER A 143 11.07 3.33 13.62
CA SER A 143 11.51 4.53 12.91
C SER A 143 10.58 4.84 11.72
N PRO A 144 10.27 6.13 11.46
CA PRO A 144 9.42 6.50 10.32
C PRO A 144 10.01 6.08 8.97
N MET A 145 9.14 5.69 8.04
CA MET A 145 9.47 5.39 6.65
C MET A 145 8.84 6.46 5.74
N SER A 146 9.63 7.03 4.82
CA SER A 146 9.16 8.08 3.91
C SER A 146 8.34 7.51 2.75
N GLU A 147 7.14 8.07 2.51
CA GLU A 147 6.29 7.81 1.34
C GLU A 147 7.08 7.92 0.03
N GLU A 148 7.90 8.96 -0.09
CA GLU A 148 8.68 9.26 -1.30
C GLU A 148 9.81 8.25 -1.51
N VAL A 149 10.47 7.80 -0.43
CA VAL A 149 11.54 6.80 -0.54
C VAL A 149 10.97 5.46 -0.98
N ILE A 150 9.82 5.04 -0.42
CA ILE A 150 9.12 3.82 -0.83
C ILE A 150 8.70 3.92 -2.30
N ALA A 151 8.08 5.03 -2.70
CA ALA A 151 7.61 5.24 -4.06
C ALA A 151 8.76 5.22 -5.08
N ASN A 152 9.85 5.95 -4.81
CA ASN A 152 11.02 5.99 -5.68
C ASN A 152 11.69 4.62 -5.81
N GLU A 153 11.76 3.85 -4.72
CA GLU A 153 12.31 2.49 -4.78
C GLU A 153 11.50 1.59 -5.72
N TYR A 154 10.17 1.56 -5.59
CA TYR A 154 9.32 0.73 -6.45
C TYR A 154 9.28 1.23 -7.89
N LYS A 155 9.33 2.55 -8.10
CA LYS A 155 9.48 3.16 -9.41
C LYS A 155 10.74 2.68 -10.13
N GLU A 156 11.89 2.67 -9.45
CA GLU A 156 13.14 2.16 -10.03
C GLU A 156 13.10 0.64 -10.25
N LEU A 157 12.44 -0.13 -9.38
CA LEU A 157 12.23 -1.57 -9.60
C LEU A 157 11.43 -1.81 -10.90
N PHE A 158 10.36 -1.06 -11.13
CA PHE A 158 9.56 -1.21 -12.35
C PHE A 158 10.30 -0.78 -13.61
N LYS A 159 11.07 0.32 -13.57
CA LYS A 159 11.92 0.75 -14.70
C LYS A 159 12.93 -0.31 -15.12
N ASN A 160 13.46 -1.09 -14.17
CA ASN A 160 14.45 -2.14 -14.44
C ASN A 160 13.84 -3.47 -14.90
N MET A 161 12.50 -3.59 -14.90
CA MET A 161 11.78 -4.77 -15.37
C MET A 161 11.22 -4.62 -16.80
N GLY A 162 11.22 -3.41 -17.37
CA GLY A 162 10.85 -3.12 -18.76
C GLY A 162 12.07 -3.05 -19.68
#